data_AF-A0A4S5AS31-F1
#
_entry.id   AF-A0A4S5AS31-F1
#
_cell.length_a   1.000
_cell.length_b   1.000
_cell.length_c   1.000
_cell.angle_alpha   90.00
_cell.angle_beta   90.00
_cell.angle_gamma   90.00
#
_symmetry.space_group_name_H-M   'P 1'
#
loop_
_entity.id
_entity.type
_entity.pdbx_description
1 polymer ?
#
loop_
_entity_poly.entity_id
_entity_poly.type
_entity_poly.pdbx_seq_one_letter_code
_entity_poly.pdbx_strand_id
1 'polypeptide(L)'
;PAAAQHPGGQRATGAQSAGQDVPAPRRPAPDLRDPRFGIERETLKLVLQHPIAIGRTTGDIGGNDFSHPTYRAVWELIAAAGGPAAGQSDPGWVSRVRDAATDPAVSSAISALAVEPIPASREVDAGYVAHHVHRLQELTALRRIAELKSRLQRTNPVEQAADYNKMFGELAALEQHRRTLREKIVSGAL
;
A
#
# COMPACT_ATOMS: atom_id res chain seq x y z
N PRO A 1 -72.89 -13.52 -7.25
CA PRO A 1 -73.17 -14.68 -6.36
C PRO A 1 -72.77 -15.98 -7.07
N ALA A 2 -71.56 -16.49 -6.78
CA ALA A 2 -71.31 -17.64 -5.88
C ALA A 2 -71.26 -18.96 -6.69
N ALA A 3 -70.29 -19.85 -6.56
CA ALA A 3 -68.99 -19.87 -5.90
C ALA A 3 -68.20 -21.04 -6.53
N ALA A 4 -66.90 -20.87 -6.74
CA ALA A 4 -65.97 -21.99 -6.86
C ALA A 4 -65.58 -22.46 -5.45
N GLN A 5 -65.31 -23.76 -5.28
CA GLN A 5 -64.57 -24.38 -4.15
C GLN A 5 -64.31 -25.86 -4.50
N HIS A 6 -63.07 -26.32 -4.79
CA HIS A 6 -61.91 -26.68 -3.93
C HIS A 6 -61.72 -28.23 -3.94
N PRO A 7 -60.58 -28.85 -3.50
CA PRO A 7 -59.16 -28.45 -3.52
C PRO A 7 -58.18 -29.64 -3.79
N GLY A 8 -56.87 -29.35 -3.79
CA GLY A 8 -55.80 -30.29 -3.38
C GLY A 8 -54.84 -30.73 -4.49
N GLY A 9 -53.52 -30.65 -4.37
CA GLY A 9 -52.66 -30.21 -3.27
C GLY A 9 -51.19 -30.36 -3.68
N GLN A 10 -50.36 -29.44 -3.18
CA GLN A 10 -48.90 -29.46 -2.97
C GLN A 10 -47.98 -30.39 -3.80
N ARG A 11 -46.99 -29.78 -4.46
CA ARG A 11 -45.59 -29.84 -3.98
C ARG A 11 -44.76 -28.69 -4.55
N ALA A 12 -44.53 -27.69 -3.72
CA ALA A 12 -43.52 -26.67 -3.93
C ALA A 12 -42.15 -27.25 -3.53
N THR A 13 -41.24 -27.36 -4.49
CA THR A 13 -39.81 -27.46 -4.22
C THR A 13 -39.21 -26.10 -4.53
N GLY A 14 -39.00 -25.31 -3.47
CA GLY A 14 -38.18 -24.11 -3.53
C GLY A 14 -36.74 -24.49 -3.79
N ALA A 15 -36.31 -24.41 -5.05
CA ALA A 15 -34.91 -24.39 -5.41
C ALA A 15 -34.38 -23.00 -5.03
N GLN A 16 -33.70 -22.94 -3.89
CA GLN A 16 -32.92 -21.80 -3.45
C GLN A 16 -31.86 -21.50 -4.52
N SER A 17 -32.02 -20.39 -5.24
CA SER A 17 -30.96 -19.81 -6.05
C SER A 17 -29.87 -19.32 -5.10
N ALA A 18 -28.89 -20.17 -4.82
CA ALA A 18 -27.60 -19.73 -4.32
C ALA A 18 -26.95 -18.88 -5.43
N GLY A 19 -27.11 -17.56 -5.32
CA GLY A 19 -26.35 -16.61 -6.10
C GLY A 19 -24.87 -16.81 -5.76
N GLN A 20 -24.16 -17.56 -6.59
CA GLN A 20 -22.71 -17.49 -6.64
C GLN A 20 -22.37 -16.07 -7.05
N ASP A 21 -21.91 -15.26 -6.09
CA ASP A 21 -21.17 -14.03 -6.37
C ASP A 21 -19.96 -14.42 -7.20
N VAL A 22 -20.10 -14.36 -8.53
CA VAL A 22 -19.00 -14.51 -9.46
C VAL A 22 -18.09 -13.31 -9.21
N PRO A 23 -16.82 -13.50 -8.77
CA PRO A 23 -15.93 -12.38 -8.54
C PRO A 23 -15.78 -11.60 -9.84
N ALA A 24 -16.08 -10.30 -9.81
CA ALA A 24 -15.86 -9.42 -10.95
C ALA A 24 -14.40 -9.58 -11.44
N PRO A 25 -14.16 -9.61 -12.76
CA PRO A 25 -12.81 -9.80 -13.30
C PRO A 25 -11.90 -8.68 -12.78
N ARG A 26 -10.96 -9.04 -11.90
CA ARG A 26 -9.91 -8.13 -11.45
C ARG A 26 -9.12 -7.75 -12.68
N ARG A 27 -9.05 -6.45 -12.98
CA ARG A 27 -8.08 -5.95 -13.96
C ARG A 27 -6.71 -6.52 -13.59
N PRO A 28 -5.93 -7.04 -14.55
CA PRO A 28 -4.61 -7.55 -14.24
C PRO A 28 -3.82 -6.44 -13.56
N ALA A 29 -3.25 -6.76 -12.39
CA ALA A 29 -2.38 -5.83 -11.71
C ALA A 29 -1.22 -5.47 -12.64
N PRO A 30 -0.66 -4.25 -12.50
CA PRO A 30 0.57 -3.91 -13.21
C PRO A 30 1.69 -4.92 -12.97
N ASP A 31 2.68 -4.94 -13.85
CA ASP A 31 3.88 -5.75 -13.62
C ASP A 31 4.63 -5.25 -12.37
N LEU A 32 4.95 -6.17 -11.47
CA LEU A 32 5.75 -5.92 -10.27
C LEU A 32 7.15 -5.39 -10.59
N ARG A 33 7.68 -5.73 -11.77
CA ARG A 33 9.02 -5.31 -12.21
C ARG A 33 9.02 -3.97 -12.95
N ASP A 34 7.87 -3.32 -13.10
CA ASP A 34 7.78 -2.01 -13.73
C ASP A 34 8.65 -0.99 -12.95
N PRO A 35 9.59 -0.30 -13.62
CA PRO A 35 10.51 0.65 -12.99
C PRO A 35 9.83 1.73 -12.15
N ARG A 36 8.57 2.09 -12.45
CA ARG A 36 7.83 3.09 -11.66
C ARG A 36 7.61 2.69 -10.20
N PHE A 37 7.65 1.38 -9.90
CA PHE A 37 7.53 0.84 -8.55
C PHE A 37 8.88 0.40 -7.97
N GLY A 38 10.01 0.80 -8.57
CA GLY A 38 11.34 0.39 -8.13
C GLY A 38 11.59 0.71 -6.65
N ILE A 39 11.28 1.93 -6.21
CA ILE A 39 11.43 2.35 -4.81
C ILE A 39 10.53 1.55 -3.86
N GLU A 40 9.30 1.23 -4.27
CA GLU A 40 8.39 0.39 -3.48
C GLU A 40 8.95 -1.03 -3.31
N ARG A 41 9.41 -1.62 -4.42
CA ARG A 41 10.02 -2.96 -4.46
C ARG A 41 11.29 -3.03 -3.61
N GLU A 42 12.20 -2.08 -3.77
CA GLU A 42 13.45 -2.00 -3.01
C GLU A 42 13.19 -1.80 -1.51
N THR A 43 12.22 -0.95 -1.15
CA THR A 43 11.85 -0.78 0.26
C THR A 43 11.32 -2.08 0.85
N LEU A 44 10.45 -2.81 0.15
CA LEU A 44 9.94 -4.10 0.65
C LEU A 44 11.04 -5.17 0.75
N LYS A 45 12.01 -5.20 -0.18
CA LYS A 45 13.19 -6.06 -0.07
C LYS A 45 13.98 -5.76 1.19
N LEU A 46 14.23 -4.48 1.48
CA LEU A 46 14.92 -4.06 2.70
C LEU A 46 14.18 -4.48 3.97
N VAL A 47 12.85 -4.34 3.99
CA VAL A 47 12.02 -4.75 5.12
C VAL A 47 12.06 -6.26 5.36
N LEU A 48 12.00 -7.06 4.29
CA LEU A 48 11.93 -8.51 4.39
C LEU A 48 13.31 -9.14 4.66
N GLN A 49 14.36 -8.61 4.04
CA GLN A 49 15.71 -9.18 4.10
C GLN A 49 16.57 -8.59 5.22
N HIS A 50 16.35 -7.32 5.60
CA HIS A 50 17.15 -6.60 6.60
C HIS A 50 16.29 -5.90 7.67
N PRO A 51 15.42 -6.64 8.40
CA PRO A 51 14.50 -6.06 9.39
C PRO A 51 15.19 -5.30 10.54
N ILE A 52 16.47 -5.60 10.84
CA ILE A 52 17.27 -4.91 11.87
C ILE A 52 17.67 -3.51 11.42
N ALA A 53 18.10 -3.34 10.17
CA ALA A 53 18.57 -2.05 9.66
C ALA A 53 17.44 -1.01 9.55
N ILE A 54 16.19 -1.48 9.49
CA ILE A 54 15.02 -0.66 9.19
C ILE A 54 14.17 -0.27 10.42
N GLY A 55 14.40 -0.92 11.57
CA GLY A 55 13.55 -0.83 12.76
C GLY A 55 13.40 0.56 13.41
N ARG A 56 14.28 1.53 13.10
CA ARG A 56 14.15 2.93 13.59
C ARG A 56 13.54 3.90 12.58
N THR A 57 13.55 3.56 11.29
CA THR A 57 13.18 4.49 10.21
C THR A 57 11.77 4.21 9.65
N THR A 58 11.12 3.13 10.10
CA THR A 58 9.84 2.65 9.57
C THR A 58 8.58 3.12 10.27
N GLY A 59 8.70 3.81 11.40
CA GLY A 59 7.52 4.33 12.13
C GLY A 59 6.60 5.20 11.28
N ASP A 60 7.13 5.76 10.18
CA ASP A 60 6.43 6.69 9.32
C ASP A 60 5.95 6.08 7.98
N ILE A 61 6.11 4.76 7.74
CA ILE A 61 5.63 4.13 6.49
C ILE A 61 4.20 3.60 6.69
N GLY A 62 3.31 3.98 5.77
CA GLY A 62 1.93 3.52 5.71
C GLY A 62 1.62 2.77 4.41
N GLY A 63 0.50 2.05 4.37
CA GLY A 63 0.05 1.38 3.15
C GLY A 63 -0.20 2.36 1.99
N ASN A 64 -0.52 3.62 2.28
CA ASN A 64 -0.67 4.69 1.30
C ASN A 64 0.63 5.06 0.57
N ASP A 65 1.79 4.66 1.09
CA ASP A 65 3.07 4.86 0.43
C ASP A 65 3.28 3.97 -0.80
N PHE A 66 2.58 2.83 -0.83
CA PHE A 66 2.65 1.85 -1.90
C PHE A 66 1.51 2.07 -2.90
N SER A 67 1.85 2.53 -4.10
CA SER A 67 0.89 2.73 -5.18
C SER A 67 0.55 1.43 -5.92
N HIS A 68 1.44 0.44 -5.90
CA HIS A 68 1.13 -0.88 -6.44
C HIS A 68 0.23 -1.66 -5.46
N PRO A 69 -0.93 -2.20 -5.91
CA PRO A 69 -1.87 -2.89 -5.02
C PRO A 69 -1.24 -4.11 -4.32
N THR A 70 -0.45 -4.91 -5.03
CA THR A 70 0.27 -6.05 -4.42
C THR A 70 1.31 -5.60 -3.39
N TYR A 71 2.11 -4.56 -3.64
CA TYR A 71 3.10 -4.08 -2.67
C TYR A 71 2.45 -3.47 -1.43
N ARG A 72 1.32 -2.79 -1.60
CA ARG A 72 0.49 -2.35 -0.48
C ARG A 72 0.01 -3.53 0.36
N ALA A 73 -0.53 -4.57 -0.26
CA ALA A 73 -0.98 -5.77 0.47
C ALA A 73 0.18 -6.47 1.21
N VAL A 74 1.38 -6.51 0.61
CA VAL A 74 2.59 -6.99 1.30
C VAL A 74 2.90 -6.14 2.53
N TRP A 75 2.88 -4.81 2.41
CA TRP A 75 3.11 -3.92 3.55
C TRP A 75 2.07 -4.09 4.65
N GLU A 76 0.79 -4.26 4.30
CA GLU A 76 -0.28 -4.47 5.27
C GLU A 76 -0.07 -5.76 6.09
N LEU A 77 0.41 -6.84 5.45
CA LEU A 77 0.78 -8.08 6.15
C LEU A 77 1.98 -7.88 7.07
N ILE A 78 3.01 -7.16 6.61
CA ILE A 78 4.17 -6.79 7.43
C ILE A 78 3.73 -5.99 8.67
N ALA A 79 2.89 -4.98 8.47
CA ALA A 79 2.38 -4.14 9.55
C ALA A 79 1.54 -4.97 10.54
N ALA A 80 0.67 -5.85 10.05
CA ALA A 80 -0.13 -6.76 10.87
C ALA A 80 0.74 -7.76 11.66
N ALA A 81 1.90 -8.13 11.14
CA ALA A 81 2.86 -9.00 11.81
C ALA A 81 3.71 -8.28 12.88
N GLY A 82 3.38 -7.04 13.24
CA GLY A 82 4.12 -6.22 14.22
C GLY A 82 5.16 -5.30 13.59
N GLY A 83 5.10 -5.14 12.27
CA GLY A 83 6.04 -4.32 11.52
C GLY A 83 7.45 -4.90 11.48
N PRO A 84 8.40 -4.17 10.87
CA PRO A 84 9.75 -4.68 10.65
C PRO A 84 10.52 -4.96 11.94
N ALA A 85 10.15 -4.27 13.04
CA ALA A 85 10.73 -4.50 14.35
C ALA A 85 10.50 -5.94 14.86
N ALA A 86 9.37 -6.57 14.51
CA ALA A 86 9.06 -7.95 14.87
C ALA A 86 9.93 -8.99 14.14
N GLY A 87 10.49 -8.61 12.97
CA GLY A 87 11.40 -9.46 12.21
C GLY A 87 12.84 -9.49 12.75
N GLN A 88 13.22 -8.55 13.62
CA GLN A 88 14.60 -8.41 14.11
C GLN A 88 15.10 -9.61 14.90
N SER A 89 14.20 -10.30 15.60
CA SER A 89 14.53 -11.43 16.49
C SER A 89 13.90 -12.73 16.02
N ASP A 90 13.42 -12.78 14.77
CA ASP A 90 12.70 -13.92 14.24
C ASP A 90 13.31 -14.46 12.93
N PRO A 91 14.00 -15.60 13.00
CA PRO A 91 14.49 -16.31 11.82
C PRO A 91 13.37 -16.75 10.85
N GLY A 92 12.14 -16.90 11.33
CA GLY A 92 10.96 -17.27 10.55
C GLY A 92 10.22 -16.09 9.91
N TRP A 93 10.75 -14.86 9.99
CA TRP A 93 10.04 -13.63 9.68
C TRP A 93 9.34 -13.65 8.33
N VAL A 94 10.12 -13.94 7.28
CA VAL A 94 9.60 -14.02 5.91
C VAL A 94 8.53 -15.09 5.77
N SER A 95 8.71 -16.27 6.39
CA SER A 95 7.70 -17.33 6.35
C SER A 95 6.42 -16.87 7.04
N ARG A 96 6.51 -16.30 8.23
CA ARG A 96 5.33 -15.82 8.98
C ARG A 96 4.53 -14.78 8.21
N VAL A 97 5.19 -13.79 7.61
CA VAL A 97 4.51 -12.77 6.78
C VAL A 97 3.87 -13.40 5.55
N ARG A 98 4.59 -14.30 4.86
CA ARG A 98 4.07 -15.02 3.68
C ARG A 98 2.87 -15.90 4.02
N ASP A 99 2.94 -16.65 5.12
CA ASP A 99 1.93 -17.62 5.52
C ASP A 99 0.64 -16.94 6.01
N ALA A 100 0.71 -15.64 6.35
CA ALA A 100 -0.46 -14.79 6.61
C ALA A 100 -1.19 -14.31 5.33
N ALA A 101 -0.57 -14.45 4.15
CA ALA A 101 -1.18 -14.01 2.89
C ALA A 101 -2.27 -14.98 2.43
N THR A 102 -3.48 -14.45 2.20
CA THR A 102 -4.61 -15.22 1.64
C THR A 102 -4.65 -15.20 0.11
N ASP A 103 -4.02 -14.20 -0.51
CA ASP A 103 -3.89 -14.08 -1.97
C ASP A 103 -2.57 -14.75 -2.45
N PRO A 104 -2.63 -15.77 -3.32
CA PRO A 104 -1.45 -16.41 -3.89
C PRO A 104 -0.48 -15.44 -4.58
N ALA A 105 -0.98 -14.36 -5.20
CA ALA A 105 -0.14 -13.36 -5.86
C ALA A 105 0.69 -12.57 -4.83
N VAL A 106 0.13 -12.29 -3.66
CA VAL A 106 0.83 -11.61 -2.56
C VAL A 106 1.87 -12.53 -1.93
N SER A 107 1.51 -13.79 -1.67
CA SER A 107 2.44 -14.81 -1.17
C SER A 107 3.63 -15.04 -2.12
N SER A 108 3.36 -15.11 -3.43
CA SER A 108 4.40 -15.20 -4.46
C SER A 108 5.28 -13.95 -4.50
N ALA A 109 4.69 -12.76 -4.35
CA ALA A 109 5.45 -11.51 -4.31
C ALA A 109 6.39 -11.45 -3.09
N ILE A 110 5.92 -11.84 -1.90
CA ILE A 110 6.76 -11.90 -0.69
C ILE A 110 7.94 -12.84 -0.92
N SER A 111 7.68 -14.03 -1.46
CA SER A 111 8.72 -15.03 -1.73
C SER A 111 9.77 -14.51 -2.72
N ALA A 112 9.34 -13.83 -3.79
CA ALA A 112 10.24 -13.23 -4.76
C ALA A 112 11.07 -12.07 -4.15
N LEU A 113 10.42 -11.17 -3.41
CA LEU A 113 11.07 -10.02 -2.76
C LEU A 113 12.07 -10.46 -1.69
N ALA A 114 11.83 -11.57 -1.01
CA ALA A 114 12.72 -12.06 0.05
C ALA A 114 14.07 -12.59 -0.45
N VAL A 115 14.16 -12.97 -1.73
CA VAL A 115 15.40 -13.55 -2.32
C VAL A 115 16.00 -12.69 -3.41
N GLU A 116 15.29 -11.63 -3.83
CA GLU A 116 15.75 -10.76 -4.89
C GLU A 116 16.98 -9.96 -4.45
N PRO A 117 18.09 -9.97 -5.21
CA PRO A 117 19.29 -9.23 -4.86
C PRO A 117 19.04 -7.73 -4.71
N ILE A 118 19.50 -7.13 -3.62
CA ILE A 118 19.49 -5.67 -3.44
C ILE A 118 20.71 -5.11 -4.18
N PRO A 119 20.55 -4.16 -5.12
CA PRO A 119 21.64 -3.57 -5.90
C PRO A 119 22.43 -2.55 -5.06
N ALA A 120 22.89 -2.94 -3.88
CA ALA A 120 23.75 -2.13 -3.04
C ALA A 120 25.21 -2.39 -3.44
N SER A 121 25.94 -1.32 -3.79
CA SER A 121 27.39 -1.38 -4.03
C SER A 121 28.21 -1.54 -2.74
N ARG A 122 27.56 -1.41 -1.58
CA ARG A 122 28.10 -1.52 -0.22
C ARG A 122 27.12 -2.29 0.67
N GLU A 123 27.51 -2.53 1.91
CA GLU A 123 26.66 -3.12 2.95
C GLU A 123 25.35 -2.32 3.12
N VAL A 124 24.24 -3.03 3.32
CA VAL A 124 22.93 -2.43 3.61
C VAL A 124 22.97 -1.87 5.04
N ASP A 125 23.26 -0.58 5.15
CA ASP A 125 23.31 0.14 6.42
C ASP A 125 22.04 0.99 6.67
N ALA A 126 21.99 1.64 7.83
CA ALA A 126 20.88 2.49 8.21
C ALA A 126 20.69 3.70 7.27
N GLY A 127 21.76 4.21 6.65
CA GLY A 127 21.71 5.33 5.70
C GLY A 127 21.08 4.91 4.38
N TYR A 128 21.49 3.77 3.84
CA TYR A 128 20.91 3.18 2.63
C TYR A 128 19.41 2.92 2.79
N VAL A 129 19.01 2.36 3.94
CA VAL A 129 17.61 2.15 4.27
C VAL A 129 16.86 3.49 4.35
N ALA A 130 17.39 4.45 5.10
CA ALA A 130 16.76 5.76 5.27
C ALA A 130 16.56 6.48 3.93
N HIS A 131 17.53 6.38 3.02
CA HIS A 131 17.40 6.92 1.67
C HIS A 131 16.16 6.38 0.94
N HIS A 132 15.95 5.05 0.94
CA HIS A 132 14.80 4.44 0.25
C HIS A 132 13.47 4.82 0.91
N VAL A 133 13.43 4.86 2.25
CA VAL A 133 12.23 5.28 2.98
C VAL A 133 11.88 6.73 2.69
N HIS A 134 12.85 7.65 2.76
CA HIS A 134 12.59 9.06 2.46
C HIS A 134 12.16 9.26 0.99
N ARG A 135 12.75 8.51 0.06
CA ARG A 135 12.36 8.55 -1.36
C ARG A 135 10.95 8.04 -1.57
N LEU A 136 10.55 6.97 -0.88
CA LEU A 136 9.21 6.43 -0.91
C LEU A 136 8.19 7.49 -0.42
N GLN A 137 8.46 8.10 0.73
CA GLN A 137 7.62 9.17 1.30
C GLN A 137 7.55 10.42 0.42
N GLU A 138 8.66 10.78 -0.26
CA GLU A 138 8.68 11.89 -1.19
C GLU A 138 7.72 11.65 -2.36
N LEU A 139 7.69 10.42 -2.89
CA LEU A 139 6.74 10.03 -3.95
C LEU A 139 5.29 10.11 -3.47
N THR A 140 5.01 9.71 -2.21
CA THR A 140 3.70 9.89 -1.60
C THR A 140 3.31 11.35 -1.48
N ALA A 141 4.22 12.20 -1.00
CA ALA A 141 3.99 13.64 -0.90
C ALA A 141 3.69 14.25 -2.28
N LEU A 142 4.43 13.86 -3.32
CA LEU A 142 4.21 14.31 -4.70
C LEU A 142 2.80 13.95 -5.21
N ARG A 143 2.34 12.71 -4.97
CA ARG A 143 0.98 12.28 -5.35
C ARG A 143 -0.07 13.12 -4.63
N ARG A 144 0.05 13.30 -3.31
CA ARG A 144 -0.89 14.09 -2.51
C ARG A 144 -0.92 15.56 -2.91
N ILE A 145 0.24 16.14 -3.24
CA ILE A 145 0.37 17.50 -3.77
C ILE A 145 -0.38 17.63 -5.11
N ALA A 146 -0.21 16.68 -6.03
CA ALA A 146 -0.90 16.69 -7.32
C ALA A 146 -2.42 16.59 -7.15
N GLU A 147 -2.89 15.72 -6.26
CA GLU A 147 -4.32 15.58 -5.93
C GLU A 147 -4.91 16.86 -5.33
N LEU A 148 -4.20 17.51 -4.40
CA LEU A 148 -4.64 18.78 -3.82
C LEU A 148 -4.65 19.92 -4.84
N LYS A 149 -3.60 20.04 -5.67
CA LYS A 149 -3.56 21.04 -6.76
C LYS A 149 -4.73 20.85 -7.72
N SER A 150 -5.04 19.62 -8.12
CA SER A 150 -6.19 19.31 -8.97
C SER A 150 -7.54 19.67 -8.33
N ARG A 151 -7.68 19.50 -7.00
CA ARG A 151 -8.89 19.90 -6.26
C ARG A 151 -9.00 21.42 -6.15
N LEU A 152 -7.92 22.11 -5.80
CA LEU A 152 -7.86 23.58 -5.73
C LEU A 152 -8.24 24.23 -7.05
N GLN A 153 -7.73 23.73 -8.18
CA GLN A 153 -8.05 24.23 -9.52
C GLN A 153 -9.55 24.16 -9.88
N ARG A 154 -10.30 23.26 -9.24
CA ARG A 154 -11.74 23.06 -9.46
C ARG A 154 -12.61 23.73 -8.40
N THR A 155 -12.02 24.34 -7.37
CA THR A 155 -12.73 24.94 -6.25
C THR A 155 -12.83 26.45 -6.46
N ASN A 156 -14.02 27.03 -6.35
CA ASN A 156 -14.21 28.47 -6.48
C ASN A 156 -13.68 29.18 -5.22
N PRO A 157 -12.64 30.03 -5.32
CA PRO A 157 -12.02 30.67 -4.17
C PRO A 157 -12.91 31.74 -3.50
N VAL A 158 -13.99 32.19 -4.16
CA VAL A 158 -14.92 33.19 -3.63
C VAL A 158 -16.08 32.52 -2.91
N GLU A 159 -16.73 31.56 -3.59
CA GLU A 159 -17.91 30.87 -3.04
C GLU A 159 -17.53 29.85 -1.95
N GLN A 160 -16.35 29.23 -2.06
CA GLN A 160 -15.86 28.18 -1.17
C GLN A 160 -14.55 28.62 -0.49
N ALA A 161 -14.49 29.86 -0.01
CA ALA A 161 -13.28 30.46 0.53
C ALA A 161 -12.67 29.67 1.71
N ALA A 162 -13.49 29.14 2.61
CA ALA A 162 -13.01 28.37 3.77
C ALA A 162 -12.31 27.06 3.35
N ASP A 163 -12.94 26.28 2.47
CA ASP A 163 -12.39 25.03 1.96
C ASP A 163 -11.15 25.27 1.10
N TYR A 164 -11.17 26.31 0.27
CA TYR A 164 -10.02 26.73 -0.52
C TYR A 164 -8.82 27.06 0.38
N ASN A 165 -9.00 27.90 1.40
CA ASN A 165 -7.93 28.29 2.33
C ASN A 165 -7.37 27.11 3.11
N LYS A 166 -8.25 26.18 3.55
CA LYS A 166 -7.84 24.94 4.21
C LYS A 166 -6.96 24.08 3.29
N MET A 167 -7.43 23.80 2.06
CA MET A 167 -6.66 23.02 1.09
C MET A 167 -5.34 23.70 0.69
N PHE A 168 -5.31 25.03 0.62
CA PHE A 168 -4.08 25.77 0.36
C PHE A 168 -3.07 25.62 1.51
N GLY A 169 -3.54 25.70 2.77
CA GLY A 169 -2.70 25.45 3.94
C GLY A 169 -2.14 24.02 3.97
N GLU A 170 -2.98 23.01 3.69
CA GLU A 170 -2.54 21.61 3.56
C GLU A 170 -1.50 21.44 2.46
N LEU A 171 -1.69 22.10 1.31
CA LEU A 171 -0.74 22.07 0.20
C LEU A 171 0.62 22.66 0.60
N ALA A 172 0.64 23.82 1.29
CA ALA A 172 1.86 24.45 1.75
C ALA A 172 2.62 23.55 2.75
N ALA A 173 1.91 22.92 3.68
CA ALA A 173 2.49 21.97 4.63
C ALA A 173 3.12 20.76 3.93
N LEU A 174 2.45 20.21 2.91
CA LEU A 174 2.96 19.07 2.14
C LEU A 174 4.19 19.44 1.29
N GLU A 175 4.23 20.62 0.67
CA GLU A 175 5.42 21.09 -0.06
C GLU A 175 6.61 21.27 0.88
N GLN A 176 6.39 21.83 2.08
CA GLN A 176 7.44 21.97 3.08
C GLN A 176 7.94 20.61 3.56
N HIS A 177 7.04 19.67 3.86
CA HIS A 177 7.40 18.30 4.24
C HIS A 177 8.23 17.62 3.14
N ARG A 178 7.82 17.73 1.87
CA ARG A 178 8.57 17.20 0.72
C ARG A 178 9.97 17.79 0.63
N ARG A 179 10.12 19.10 0.88
CA ARG A 179 11.44 19.75 0.90
C ARG A 179 12.34 19.16 1.98
N THR A 180 11.83 18.97 3.20
CA THR A 180 12.59 18.32 4.29
C THR A 180 13.00 16.89 3.93
N LEU A 181 12.14 16.11 3.29
CA LEU A 181 12.50 14.76 2.81
C LEU A 181 13.65 14.81 1.80
N ARG A 182 13.60 15.75 0.84
CA ARG A 182 14.69 15.93 -0.13
C ARG A 182 16.01 16.33 0.51
N GLU A 183 15.98 17.21 1.51
CA GLU A 183 17.16 17.59 2.27
C GLU A 183 17.77 16.38 2.99
N LYS A 184 16.93 15.50 3.59
CA LYS A 184 17.39 14.24 4.18
C LYS A 184 17.97 13.26 3.17
N ILE A 185 17.39 13.16 1.97
CA ILE A 185 17.90 12.31 0.88
C ILE A 185 19.29 12.77 0.44
N VAL A 186 19.46 14.07 0.24
CA VAL A 186 20.76 14.65 -0.19
C VAL A 186 21.80 14.54 0.93
N SER A 187 21.42 14.87 2.17
CA SER A 187 22.34 14.83 3.31
C SER A 187 22.74 13.41 3.72
N GLY A 188 21.89 12.40 3.46
CA GLY A 188 22.22 10.99 3.70
C GLY A 188 22.99 10.32 2.56
N ALA A 189 23.19 11.01 1.44
CA ALA A 189 23.99 10.54 0.29
C ALA A 189 25.46 10.99 0.34
N LEU A 190 25.82 11.85 1.30
CA LEU A 190 27.18 12.33 1.59
C LEU A 190 27.79 11.55 2.76
#